data_AF-A0A954HFW8-F1
#
_entry.id   AF-A0A954HFW8-F1
#
_cell.length_a   1.000
_cell.length_b   1.000
_cell.length_c   1.000
_cell.angle_alpha   90.00
_cell.angle_beta   90.00
_cell.angle_gamma   90.00
#
_symmetry.space_group_name_H-M   'P 1'
#
loop_
_entity.id
_entity.type
_entity.pdbx_description
1 polymer ?
#
loop_
_entity_poly.entity_id
_entity_poly.type
_entity_poly.pdbx_seq_one_letter_code
_entity_poly.pdbx_strand_id
1 'polypeptide(L)' 'VPANAVFGDIVDVLADRKISEVPVVDQNNCPVGLIDITDVIGWLPTSGCD' A
#
# COMPACT_ATOMS: atom_id res chain seq x y z
N VAL A 1 2.03 -3.14 7.30
CA VAL A 1 1.08 -2.05 7.66
C VAL A 1 -0.14 -2.65 8.32
N PRO A 2 -0.79 -1.95 9.26
CA PRO A 2 -2.04 -2.44 9.86
C PRO A 2 -3.18 -2.42 8.83
N ALA A 3 -4.14 -3.33 8.97
CA ALA A 3 -5.26 -3.49 8.02
C ALA A 3 -6.19 -2.26 7.90
N ASN A 4 -6.12 -1.30 8.83
CA ASN A 4 -6.86 -0.04 8.82
C ASN A 4 -6.03 1.16 8.33
N ALA A 5 -4.84 0.94 7.80
CA ALA A 5 -3.99 2.00 7.28
C ALA A 5 -4.65 2.69 6.07
N VAL A 6 -4.43 4.01 5.98
CA VAL A 6 -4.86 4.79 4.82
C VAL A 6 -3.89 4.59 3.65
N PHE A 7 -4.40 4.76 2.42
CA PHE A 7 -3.61 4.56 1.21
C PHE A 7 -2.31 5.37 1.17
N GLY A 8 -2.33 6.63 1.62
CA GLY A 8 -1.13 7.47 1.67
C GLY A 8 -0.01 6.88 2.54
N ASP A 9 -0.37 6.25 3.66
CA ASP A 9 0.59 5.63 4.59
C ASP A 9 1.30 4.43 3.94
N ILE A 10 0.55 3.67 3.13
CA ILE A 10 1.07 2.55 2.35
C ILE A 10 2.08 3.05 1.32
N VAL A 11 1.76 4.14 0.60
CA VAL A 11 2.66 4.74 -0.41
C VAL A 11 3.94 5.27 0.24
N ASP A 12 3.84 5.96 1.38
CA ASP A 12 4.99 6.46 2.12
C ASP A 12 5.91 5.32 2.58
N VAL A 13 5.34 4.22 3.10
CA VAL A 13 6.12 3.06 3.52
C VAL A 13 6.84 2.40 2.36
N LEU A 14 6.15 2.20 1.22
CA LEU A 14 6.77 1.63 0.01
C LEU A 14 7.92 2.52 -0.50
N ALA A 15 7.73 3.84 -0.51
CA ALA A 15 8.72 4.81 -0.97
C ALA A 15 9.92 4.94 -0.02
N ASP A 16 9.68 5.07 1.29
CA ASP A 16 10.72 5.21 2.33
C ASP A 16 11.60 3.96 2.39
N ARG A 17 10.97 2.79 2.41
CA ARG A 17 11.66 1.49 2.53
C ARG A 17 12.25 1.01 1.22
N LYS A 18 11.90 1.63 0.07
CA LYS A 18 12.26 1.19 -1.29
C LYS A 18 11.89 -0.28 -1.56
N ILE A 19 10.75 -0.70 -1.04
CA ILE A 19 10.21 -2.06 -1.21
C ILE A 19 9.02 -1.99 -2.17
N SER A 20 8.89 -2.98 -3.03
CA SER A 20 7.79 -3.06 -4.00
C SER A 20 6.49 -3.56 -3.39
N GLU A 21 6.57 -4.26 -2.27
CA GLU A 21 5.44 -4.91 -1.61
C GLU A 21 5.47 -4.67 -0.10
N VAL A 22 4.29 -4.59 0.52
CA VAL A 22 4.14 -4.45 1.96
C VAL A 22 3.11 -5.43 2.52
N PRO A 23 3.44 -6.21 3.56
CA PRO A 23 2.49 -7.11 4.20
C PRO A 23 1.48 -6.31 5.03
N VAL A 24 0.21 -6.65 4.88
CA VAL A 24 -0.88 -6.18 5.72
C VAL A 24 -1.01 -7.15 6.89
N VAL A 25 -0.94 -6.63 8.11
CA VAL A 25 -1.03 -7.43 9.34
C VAL A 25 -2.28 -7.07 10.14
N ASP A 26 -2.81 -8.06 10.86
CA ASP A 26 -3.89 -7.87 11.83
C ASP A 26 -3.37 -7.34 13.18
N GLN A 27 -4.27 -7.25 14.17
CA GLN A 27 -3.96 -6.78 15.53
C GLN A 27 -2.97 -7.68 16.29
N ASN A 28 -2.80 -8.93 15.87
CA ASN A 28 -1.85 -9.90 16.45
C ASN A 28 -0.51 -9.93 15.69
N ASN A 29 -0.28 -8.97 14.77
CA ASN A 29 0.84 -8.95 13.84
C ASN A 29 0.89 -10.16 12.90
N CYS A 30 -0.22 -10.85 12.69
CA CYS A 30 -0.31 -11.93 11.71
C CYS A 30 -0.55 -11.34 10.31
N PRO A 31 0.25 -11.73 9.29
CA PRO A 31 0.02 -11.26 7.93
C PRO A 31 -1.31 -11.82 7.40
N VAL A 32 -2.21 -10.92 7.04
CA VAL A 32 -3.54 -11.21 6.48
C VAL A 32 -3.62 -10.90 4.99
N GLY A 33 -2.62 -10.20 4.43
CA GLY A 33 -2.56 -9.89 3.02
C GLY A 33 -1.24 -9.23 2.62
N LEU A 34 -1.12 -8.90 1.33
CA LEU A 34 0.03 -8.23 0.73
C LEU A 34 -0.49 -7.17 -0.25
N ILE A 35 0.17 -6.01 -0.29
CA ILE A 35 -0.11 -4.94 -1.27
C ILE A 35 1.17 -4.70 -2.06
N ASP A 36 1.08 -4.69 -3.40
CA ASP A 36 2.19 -4.37 -4.30
C ASP A 36 2.06 -2.95 -4.89
N ILE A 37 3.17 -2.40 -5.36
CA ILE A 37 3.20 -1.09 -6.03
C ILE A 37 2.38 -1.07 -7.33
N THR A 38 2.19 -2.20 -8.01
CA THR A 38 1.28 -2.27 -9.16
C THR A 38 -0.17 -2.04 -8.79
N ASP A 39 -0.62 -2.47 -7.61
CA ASP A 39 -1.96 -2.15 -7.08
C ASP A 39 -2.09 -0.64 -6.85
N VAL A 40 -1.04 -0.02 -6.30
CA VAL A 40 -0.96 1.42 -6.02
C VAL A 40 -1.02 2.24 -7.32
N ILE A 41 -0.28 1.82 -8.35
CA ILE A 41 -0.28 2.50 -9.66
C ILE A 41 -1.65 2.39 -10.34
N GLY A 42 -2.33 1.25 -10.20
CA GLY A 42 -3.69 1.06 -10.71
C GLY A 42 -4.76 1.87 -9.99
N TRP A 43 -4.49 2.29 -8.74
CA TRP A 43 -5.42 3.09 -7.92
C TRP A 43 -5.18 4.60 -7.97
N LEU A 44 -4.09 5.05 -8.61
CA LEU A 44 -3.94 6.47 -8.90
C LEU A 44 -5.15 6.88 -9.73
N PRO A 45 -5.99 7.82 -9.24
CA PRO A 45 -7.07 8.33 -10.05
C PRO A 45 -6.42 8.87 -11.30
N THR A 46 -6.74 8.27 -12.45
CA THR A 46 -6.43 8.88 -13.74
C THR A 46 -7.15 10.20 -13.72
N SER A 47 -6.40 11.25 -13.37
CA SER A 47 -6.84 12.62 -13.54
C SER A 47 -6.83 12.81 -15.05
N GLY A 48 -7.90 12.32 -15.69
CA GLY A 48 -8.17 12.54 -17.08
C GLY A 48 -8.34 14.03 -17.26
N CYS A 49 -7.27 14.67 -17.71
CA CYS A 49 -7.33 15.92 -18.43
C CYS A 49 -6.32 15.79 -19.57
N ASP A 50 -6.88 15.74 -20.78
CA ASP A 50 -6.30 15.66 -22.13
C ASP A 50 -5.93 14.26 -22.67
#